data_AF-A0A818BF88-F1
#
_entry.id   AF-A0A818BF88-F1
#
_cell.length_a   1.000
_cell.length_b   1.000
_cell.length_c   1.000
_cell.angle_alpha   90.00
_cell.angle_beta   90.00
_cell.angle_gamma   90.00
#
_symmetry.space_group_name_H-M   'P 1'
#
loop_
_entity.id
_entity.type
_entity.pdbx_description
1 polymer ?
#
loop_
_entity_poly.entity_id
_entity_poly.type
_entity_poly.pdbx_seq_one_letter_code
_entity_poly.pdbx_strand_id
1 'polypeptide(L)'
;MYKTLDEFSTKNNETFYSYTSTSSVVLSQKASRFWIPFDVKLFETLTPKEYLEKYCRVNSRRYALYKRTFDKYKDIEAELNMEVLADALADAYMGTIDNRLIRQVIVLLDLSSNEKITFTQFSGIAAFSERYFFNIFTRFDDIDLQLQKDILEILDFSSLKWKLSGVNISPRLREILRLI
;
A
#
# COMPACT_ATOMS: atom_id res chain seq x y z
N MET A 1 26.75 -11.08 3.92
CA MET A 1 26.26 -12.39 4.42
C MET A 1 24.90 -12.14 5.06
N TYR A 2 23.83 -12.30 4.27
CA TYR A 2 22.47 -11.95 4.67
C TYR A 2 21.89 -13.07 5.54
N LYS A 3 21.35 -12.73 6.72
CA LYS A 3 20.54 -13.67 7.51
C LYS A 3 19.17 -13.82 6.85
N THR A 4 18.81 -15.05 6.57
CA THR A 4 17.59 -15.50 5.90
C THR A 4 16.36 -15.29 6.77
N LEU A 5 15.23 -15.05 6.12
CA LEU A 5 13.88 -14.79 6.65
C LEU A 5 13.23 -15.98 7.38
N ASP A 6 13.97 -17.04 7.67
CA ASP A 6 13.42 -18.31 8.18
C ASP A 6 13.27 -18.35 9.71
N GLU A 7 13.86 -17.42 10.46
CA GLU A 7 13.86 -17.48 11.94
C GLU A 7 12.59 -16.91 12.60
N PHE A 8 11.66 -16.30 11.84
CA PHE A 8 10.38 -15.82 12.38
C PHE A 8 9.22 -16.82 12.22
N SER A 9 9.45 -17.97 11.59
CA SER A 9 8.39 -18.91 11.18
C SER A 9 7.97 -19.92 12.26
N THR A 10 8.75 -20.10 13.34
CA THR A 10 8.59 -21.31 14.18
C THR A 10 7.88 -21.14 15.52
N LYS A 11 7.26 -19.98 15.80
CA LYS A 11 6.35 -19.85 16.94
C LYS A 11 5.25 -18.85 16.63
N ASN A 12 4.13 -19.34 16.10
CA ASN A 12 2.75 -18.89 16.36
C ASN A 12 1.79 -19.69 15.46
N ASN A 13 1.68 -20.99 15.75
CA ASN A 13 0.65 -21.86 15.20
C ASN A 13 -0.62 -21.74 16.04
N GLU A 14 -1.38 -20.66 15.89
CA GLU A 14 -2.79 -20.63 16.31
C GLU A 14 -3.61 -19.81 15.30
N THR A 15 -4.36 -20.54 14.48
CA THR A 15 -5.69 -20.17 13.95
C THR A 15 -5.95 -18.67 13.68
N PHE A 16 -5.52 -18.18 12.52
CA PHE A 16 -5.92 -16.86 12.00
C PHE A 16 -7.25 -16.90 11.23
N TYR A 17 -8.25 -17.64 11.73
CA TYR A 17 -9.64 -17.53 11.28
C TYR A 17 -10.57 -18.00 12.40
N SER A 18 -10.87 -17.11 13.36
CA SER A 18 -12.22 -16.92 13.93
C SER A 18 -12.17 -15.96 15.13
N TYR A 19 -12.54 -14.70 14.92
CA TYR A 19 -13.19 -13.92 15.98
C TYR A 19 -14.30 -13.08 15.36
N THR A 20 -15.54 -13.50 15.63
CA THR A 20 -16.75 -12.75 15.34
C THR A 20 -16.92 -11.62 16.37
N SER A 21 -17.27 -10.43 15.86
CA SER A 21 -17.82 -9.25 16.55
C SER A 21 -16.89 -8.39 17.42
N THR A 22 -16.01 -7.61 16.77
CA THR A 22 -15.99 -6.14 16.79
C THR A 22 -14.93 -5.66 15.78
N SER A 23 -15.37 -5.26 14.58
CA SER A 23 -14.66 -4.38 13.64
C SER A 23 -13.13 -4.45 13.61
N SER A 24 -12.51 -5.59 13.32
CA SER A 24 -11.10 -5.63 12.88
C SER A 24 -11.01 -5.36 11.39
N VAL A 25 -10.02 -4.57 10.97
CA VAL A 25 -9.70 -4.33 9.57
C VAL A 25 -8.92 -5.54 9.07
N VAL A 26 -9.57 -6.38 8.28
CA VAL A 26 -8.90 -7.43 7.51
C VAL A 26 -8.24 -6.76 6.31
N LEU A 27 -6.93 -6.91 6.12
CA LEU A 27 -6.22 -6.42 4.93
C LEU A 27 -6.88 -6.97 3.65
N SER A 28 -7.00 -6.18 2.59
CA SER A 28 -7.70 -6.62 1.38
C SER A 28 -7.06 -6.12 0.08
N GLN A 29 -6.94 -7.01 -0.90
CA GLN A 29 -6.60 -6.61 -2.27
C GLN A 29 -7.72 -5.83 -2.98
N LYS A 30 -8.97 -5.88 -2.51
CA LYS A 30 -10.08 -5.08 -3.07
C LYS A 30 -10.16 -3.69 -2.49
N ALA A 31 -9.26 -3.34 -1.56
CA ALA A 31 -9.24 -2.05 -0.90
C ALA A 31 -9.07 -0.88 -1.87
N SER A 32 -8.39 -1.13 -2.97
CA SER A 32 -8.11 -0.18 -4.01
C SER A 32 -8.02 -0.84 -5.37
N ARG A 33 -7.91 -0.01 -6.39
CA ARG A 33 -7.53 -0.40 -7.73
C ARG A 33 -6.41 0.51 -8.21
N PHE A 34 -5.38 -0.08 -8.79
CA PHE A 34 -4.31 0.65 -9.46
C PHE A 34 -4.51 0.61 -10.96
N TRP A 35 -3.98 1.61 -11.64
CA TRP A 35 -4.01 1.66 -13.10
C TRP A 35 -2.71 2.26 -13.63
N ILE A 36 -2.52 2.10 -14.94
CA ILE A 36 -1.36 2.62 -15.67
C ILE A 36 -1.78 3.93 -16.36
N PRO A 37 -0.93 4.97 -16.36
CA PRO A 37 -1.17 6.17 -17.16
C PRO A 37 -1.32 5.80 -18.64
N PHE A 38 -2.25 6.45 -19.35
CA PHE A 38 -2.43 6.20 -20.79
C PHE A 38 -1.13 6.43 -21.58
N ASP A 39 -0.41 7.52 -21.27
CA ASP A 39 0.96 7.73 -21.74
C ASP A 39 1.96 7.20 -20.70
N VAL A 40 2.60 6.08 -21.02
CA VAL A 40 3.59 5.43 -20.15
C VAL A 40 4.84 6.28 -19.94
N LYS A 41 5.12 7.29 -20.78
CA LYS A 41 6.24 8.22 -20.55
C LYS A 41 6.06 9.07 -19.31
N LEU A 42 4.83 9.24 -18.80
CA LEU A 42 4.59 9.93 -17.54
C LEU A 42 5.33 9.27 -16.36
N PHE A 43 5.63 7.97 -16.44
CA PHE A 43 6.43 7.30 -15.40
C PHE A 43 7.88 7.82 -15.30
N GLU A 44 8.41 8.50 -16.31
CA GLU A 44 9.77 9.06 -16.26
C GLU A 44 9.88 10.25 -15.31
N THR A 45 8.76 10.92 -15.05
CA THR A 45 8.71 12.13 -14.20
C THR A 45 8.00 11.92 -12.88
N LEU A 46 7.30 10.80 -12.70
CA LEU A 46 6.52 10.53 -11.49
C LEU A 46 7.40 10.00 -10.36
N THR A 47 7.13 10.50 -9.16
CA THR A 47 7.56 9.87 -7.90
C THR A 47 6.60 8.74 -7.50
N PRO A 48 7.02 7.80 -6.63
CA PRO A 48 6.12 6.81 -6.03
C PRO A 48 4.85 7.41 -5.42
N LYS A 49 4.99 8.50 -4.66
CA LYS A 49 3.88 9.21 -4.03
C LYS A 49 2.90 9.79 -5.05
N GLU A 50 3.40 10.50 -6.06
CA GLU A 50 2.53 11.10 -7.09
C GLU A 50 1.84 10.03 -7.93
N TYR A 51 2.50 8.90 -8.17
CA TYR A 51 1.86 7.76 -8.80
C TYR A 51 0.68 7.27 -7.96
N LEU A 52 0.87 7.04 -6.66
CA LEU A 52 -0.20 6.59 -5.78
C LEU A 52 -1.32 7.63 -5.66
N GLU A 53 -1.00 8.91 -5.65
CA GLU A 53 -1.99 9.99 -5.58
C GLU A 53 -2.90 10.01 -6.83
N LYS A 54 -2.31 9.87 -8.02
CA LYS A 54 -3.03 10.01 -9.30
C LYS A 54 -3.58 8.69 -9.83
N TYR A 55 -2.94 7.58 -9.47
CA TYR A 55 -3.16 6.29 -10.10
C TYR A 55 -3.56 5.15 -9.15
N CYS A 56 -3.95 5.48 -7.92
CA CYS A 56 -4.65 4.58 -7.00
C CYS A 56 -6.06 5.08 -6.70
N ARG A 57 -7.06 4.23 -6.93
CA ARG A 57 -8.44 4.49 -6.51
C ARG A 57 -8.80 3.62 -5.34
N VAL A 58 -9.04 4.25 -4.20
CA VAL A 58 -9.53 3.56 -2.99
C VAL A 58 -11.04 3.31 -3.10
N ASN A 59 -11.51 2.14 -2.67
CA ASN A 59 -12.94 1.85 -2.63
C ASN A 59 -13.65 2.67 -1.54
N SER A 60 -14.97 2.83 -1.63
CA SER A 60 -15.72 3.73 -0.72
C SER A 60 -15.59 3.37 0.76
N ARG A 61 -15.53 2.07 1.09
CA ARG A 61 -15.42 1.61 2.48
C ARG A 61 -14.06 1.99 3.08
N ARG A 62 -12.98 1.72 2.33
CA ARG A 62 -11.60 2.05 2.73
C ARG A 62 -11.35 3.53 2.72
N TYR A 63 -11.91 4.25 1.75
CA TYR A 63 -11.85 5.70 1.71
C TYR A 63 -12.43 6.32 2.99
N ALA A 64 -13.61 5.86 3.44
CA ALA A 64 -14.21 6.36 4.68
C ALA A 64 -13.36 6.04 5.93
N LEU A 65 -12.75 4.85 5.99
CA LEU A 65 -11.83 4.46 7.05
C LEU A 65 -10.58 5.35 7.07
N TYR A 66 -9.91 5.50 5.92
CA TYR A 66 -8.71 6.32 5.80
C TYR A 66 -9.04 7.78 6.07
N LYS A 67 -10.20 8.27 5.65
CA LYS A 67 -10.63 9.64 5.91
C LYS A 67 -10.82 9.90 7.41
N ARG A 68 -11.52 9.01 8.10
CA ARG A 68 -11.69 9.10 9.57
C ARG A 68 -10.34 9.11 10.28
N THR A 69 -9.42 8.25 9.85
CA THR A 69 -8.08 8.16 10.45
C THR A 69 -7.29 9.44 10.17
N PHE A 70 -7.25 9.88 8.91
CA PHE A 70 -6.60 11.12 8.52
C PHE A 70 -7.10 12.33 9.32
N ASP A 71 -8.43 12.46 9.46
CA ASP A 71 -9.04 13.58 10.19
C ASP A 71 -8.68 13.60 11.69
N LYS A 72 -8.21 12.48 12.26
CA LYS A 72 -7.70 12.39 13.64
C LYS A 72 -6.28 12.93 13.79
N TYR A 73 -5.43 12.81 12.77
CA TYR A 73 -4.00 13.15 12.86
C TYR A 73 -3.60 14.40 12.07
N LYS A 74 -4.47 14.89 11.17
CA LYS A 74 -4.18 16.07 10.36
C LYS A 74 -3.96 17.30 11.23
N ASP A 75 -3.11 18.18 10.75
CA ASP A 75 -2.92 19.50 11.33
C ASP A 75 -4.05 20.47 10.89
N ILE A 76 -3.88 21.74 11.28
CA ILE A 76 -4.82 22.82 11.00
C ILE A 76 -4.92 23.10 9.48
N GLU A 77 -3.88 22.81 8.71
CA GLU A 77 -3.81 22.97 7.26
C GLU A 77 -4.41 21.77 6.50
N ALA A 78 -4.95 20.80 7.24
CA ALA A 78 -5.49 19.56 6.74
C ALA A 78 -4.47 18.67 6.02
N GLU A 79 -3.24 18.64 6.55
CA GLU A 79 -2.14 17.80 6.10
C GLU A 79 -1.57 16.95 7.26
N LEU A 80 -0.87 15.86 6.93
CA LEU A 80 -0.12 15.08 7.91
C LEU A 80 1.37 15.41 7.85
N ASN A 81 1.96 15.59 9.04
CA ASN A 81 3.41 15.58 9.20
C ASN A 81 3.93 14.15 9.14
N MET A 82 5.16 13.97 8.65
CA MET A 82 5.82 12.67 8.63
C MET A 82 6.00 12.04 10.01
N GLU A 83 6.11 12.85 11.06
CA GLU A 83 6.23 12.40 12.45
C GLU A 83 5.04 11.54 12.90
N VAL A 84 3.82 11.84 12.40
CA VAL A 84 2.58 11.16 12.77
C VAL A 84 2.11 10.16 11.71
N LEU A 85 2.76 10.11 10.54
CA LEU A 85 2.34 9.25 9.44
C LEU A 85 2.34 7.76 9.82
N ALA A 86 3.36 7.33 10.56
CA ALA A 86 3.47 5.93 10.97
C ALA A 86 2.31 5.53 11.90
N ASP A 87 2.00 6.38 12.89
CA ASP A 87 0.91 6.14 13.83
C ASP A 87 -0.45 6.22 13.15
N ALA A 88 -0.64 7.14 12.20
CA ALA A 88 -1.85 7.23 11.39
C ALA A 88 -2.08 5.97 10.54
N LEU A 89 -1.02 5.42 9.93
CA LEU A 89 -1.11 4.15 9.20
C LEU A 89 -1.40 2.98 10.15
N ALA A 90 -0.72 2.90 11.30
CA ALA A 90 -0.96 1.85 12.29
C ALA A 90 -2.42 1.86 12.77
N ASP A 91 -2.99 3.04 13.03
CA ASP A 91 -4.39 3.21 13.42
C ASP A 91 -5.36 2.83 12.30
N ALA A 92 -5.04 3.16 11.04
CA ALA A 92 -5.82 2.73 9.88
C ALA A 92 -5.89 1.19 9.76
N TYR A 93 -4.86 0.50 10.25
CA TYR A 93 -4.80 -0.96 10.35
C TYR A 93 -5.15 -1.49 11.75
N MET A 94 -5.72 -0.65 12.61
CA MET A 94 -6.17 -1.01 13.96
C MET A 94 -5.06 -1.66 14.81
N GLY A 95 -3.82 -1.20 14.65
CA GLY A 95 -2.65 -1.67 15.38
C GLY A 95 -2.17 -3.07 14.96
N THR A 96 -2.74 -3.66 13.91
CA THR A 96 -2.34 -5.02 13.45
C THR A 96 -0.99 -5.05 12.75
N ILE A 97 -0.50 -3.90 12.28
CA ILE A 97 0.78 -3.77 11.58
C ILE A 97 1.78 -3.05 12.46
N ASP A 98 2.95 -3.67 12.65
CA ASP A 98 4.05 -3.11 13.42
C ASP A 98 4.68 -1.88 12.74
N ASN A 99 5.06 -0.89 13.55
CA ASN A 99 5.66 0.36 13.07
C ASN A 99 6.96 0.14 12.26
N ARG A 100 7.70 -0.94 12.47
CA ARG A 100 8.88 -1.28 11.64
C ARG A 100 8.48 -1.60 10.20
N LEU A 101 7.39 -2.33 9.99
CA LEU A 101 6.88 -2.64 8.65
C LEU A 101 6.32 -1.39 7.97
N ILE A 102 5.67 -0.51 8.73
CA ILE A 102 5.20 0.78 8.21
C ILE A 102 6.40 1.66 7.79
N ARG A 103 7.49 1.68 8.57
CA ARG A 103 8.71 2.39 8.17
C ARG A 103 9.33 1.85 6.88
N GLN A 104 9.21 0.55 6.60
CA GLN A 104 9.65 -0.01 5.32
C GLN A 104 8.85 0.56 4.14
N VAL A 105 7.53 0.75 4.30
CA VAL A 105 6.69 1.41 3.29
C VAL A 105 7.15 2.86 3.08
N ILE A 106 7.39 3.61 4.15
CA ILE A 106 7.84 5.01 4.06
C ILE A 106 9.16 5.11 3.25
N VAL A 107 10.11 4.21 3.50
CA VAL A 107 11.38 4.13 2.76
C VAL A 107 11.16 3.70 1.30
N LEU A 108 10.27 2.73 1.06
CA LEU A 108 9.96 2.22 -0.27
C LEU A 108 9.31 3.31 -1.16
N LEU A 109 8.49 4.17 -0.56
CA LEU A 109 7.85 5.30 -1.22
C LEU A 109 8.73 6.55 -1.33
N ASP A 110 9.95 6.49 -0.81
CA ASP A 110 10.93 7.58 -0.85
C ASP A 110 10.39 8.91 -0.28
N LEU A 111 9.63 8.82 0.82
CA LEU A 111 9.03 10.00 1.45
C LEU A 111 10.07 10.71 2.33
N SER A 112 10.30 12.00 2.05
CA SER A 112 11.21 12.83 2.84
C SER A 112 10.59 13.24 4.18
N SER A 113 11.42 13.40 5.22
CA SER A 113 10.98 13.71 6.59
C SER A 113 10.30 15.07 6.76
N ASN A 114 10.53 16.00 5.84
CA ASN A 114 9.93 17.34 5.84
C ASN A 114 8.68 17.44 4.95
N GLU A 115 8.21 16.33 4.38
CA GLU A 115 7.02 16.34 3.55
C GLU A 115 5.75 16.51 4.38
N LYS A 116 4.78 17.17 3.75
CA LYS A 116 3.40 17.20 4.17
C LYS A 116 2.59 16.27 3.28
N ILE A 117 1.71 15.49 3.89
CA ILE A 117 0.92 14.48 3.20
C ILE A 117 -0.55 14.91 3.23
N THR A 118 -1.11 15.19 2.05
CA THR A 118 -2.53 15.49 1.91
C THR A 118 -3.37 14.23 2.09
N PHE A 119 -4.69 14.39 2.26
CA PHE A 119 -5.56 13.22 2.39
C PHE A 119 -5.51 12.30 1.16
N THR A 120 -5.45 12.86 -0.05
CA THR A 120 -5.38 12.06 -1.29
C THR A 120 -4.12 11.19 -1.28
N GLN A 121 -2.97 11.78 -0.93
CA GLN A 121 -1.70 11.06 -0.80
C GLN A 121 -1.75 10.01 0.30
N PHE A 122 -2.25 10.36 1.49
CA PHE A 122 -2.41 9.41 2.60
C PHE A 122 -3.27 8.21 2.17
N SER A 123 -4.39 8.45 1.48
CA SER A 123 -5.28 7.36 1.05
C SER A 123 -4.61 6.41 0.04
N GLY A 124 -3.81 6.95 -0.89
CA GLY A 124 -3.02 6.15 -1.83
C GLY A 124 -1.91 5.36 -1.14
N ILE A 125 -1.19 5.98 -0.20
CA ILE A 125 -0.15 5.33 0.63
C ILE A 125 -0.78 4.19 1.44
N ALA A 126 -1.89 4.44 2.14
CA ALA A 126 -2.57 3.46 2.97
C ALA A 126 -3.10 2.28 2.15
N ALA A 127 -3.63 2.54 0.95
CA ALA A 127 -4.08 1.51 0.03
C ALA A 127 -2.95 0.63 -0.52
N PHE A 128 -1.85 1.25 -0.94
CA PHE A 128 -0.67 0.52 -1.40
C PHE A 128 -0.08 -0.35 -0.30
N SER A 129 0.10 0.22 0.89
CA SER A 129 0.67 -0.52 2.02
C SER A 129 -0.25 -1.64 2.51
N GLU A 130 -1.58 -1.46 2.48
CA GLU A 130 -2.50 -2.57 2.75
C GLU A 130 -2.27 -3.73 1.76
N ARG A 131 -2.04 -3.45 0.47
CA ARG A 131 -1.72 -4.48 -0.54
C ARG A 131 -0.35 -5.11 -0.32
N TYR A 132 0.65 -4.31 0.00
CA TYR A 132 1.99 -4.77 0.34
C TYR A 132 1.96 -5.74 1.52
N PHE A 133 1.29 -5.36 2.62
CA PHE A 133 1.14 -6.20 3.80
C PHE A 133 0.31 -7.45 3.52
N PHE A 134 -0.78 -7.33 2.74
CA PHE A 134 -1.56 -8.49 2.33
C PHE A 134 -0.68 -9.53 1.63
N ASN A 135 0.19 -9.11 0.71
CA ASN A 135 1.08 -10.00 -0.02
C ASN A 135 2.20 -10.60 0.86
N ILE A 136 2.61 -9.92 1.93
CA ILE A 136 3.57 -10.46 2.91
C ILE A 136 2.93 -11.53 3.79
N PHE A 137 1.70 -11.28 4.27
CA PHE A 137 1.06 -12.13 5.27
C PHE A 137 0.23 -13.26 4.67
N THR A 138 -0.22 -13.14 3.43
CA THR A 138 -0.97 -14.19 2.74
C THR A 138 -0.01 -15.10 2.00
N ARG A 139 -0.03 -16.40 2.30
CA ARG A 139 0.79 -17.39 1.58
C ARG A 139 0.31 -17.50 0.12
N PHE A 140 1.25 -17.63 -0.81
CA PHE A 140 1.00 -17.65 -2.26
C PHE A 140 0.08 -18.78 -2.75
N ASP A 141 -0.22 -19.76 -1.91
CA ASP A 141 -0.99 -20.97 -2.27
C ASP A 141 -2.52 -20.74 -2.27
N ASP A 142 -3.02 -19.63 -1.73
CA ASP A 142 -4.46 -19.29 -1.77
C ASP A 142 -4.82 -18.53 -3.06
N ILE A 143 -5.01 -19.30 -4.14
CA ILE A 143 -5.37 -18.80 -5.47
C ILE A 143 -6.66 -17.94 -5.42
N ASP A 144 -7.62 -18.30 -4.56
CA ASP A 144 -8.89 -17.58 -4.37
C ASP A 144 -8.70 -16.17 -3.79
N LEU A 145 -7.61 -15.93 -3.05
CA LEU A 145 -7.27 -14.62 -2.49
C LEU A 145 -6.56 -13.73 -3.53
N GLN A 146 -5.79 -14.32 -4.47
CA GLN A 146 -5.19 -13.58 -5.59
C GLN A 146 -6.21 -13.17 -6.66
N LEU A 147 -7.28 -13.95 -6.82
CA LEU A 147 -8.45 -13.64 -7.66
C LEU A 147 -9.27 -12.44 -7.17
N GLN A 148 -8.87 -11.80 -6.07
CA GLN A 148 -9.52 -10.60 -5.57
C GLN A 148 -9.17 -9.31 -6.33
N LYS A 149 -8.16 -9.32 -7.21
CA LYS A 149 -7.83 -8.13 -8.02
C LYS A 149 -8.93 -7.81 -9.02
N ASP A 150 -9.11 -6.51 -9.29
CA ASP A 150 -10.02 -6.04 -10.33
C ASP A 150 -9.51 -6.51 -11.71
N ILE A 151 -10.40 -7.05 -12.55
CA ILE A 151 -10.07 -7.59 -13.88
C ILE A 151 -9.32 -6.54 -14.72
N LEU A 152 -9.71 -5.28 -14.62
CA LEU A 152 -9.09 -4.24 -15.41
C LEU A 152 -7.69 -3.87 -14.90
N GLU A 153 -7.43 -3.99 -13.59
CA GLU A 153 -6.07 -3.89 -13.05
C GLU A 153 -5.20 -5.04 -13.56
N ILE A 154 -5.71 -6.28 -13.55
CA ILE A 154 -5.00 -7.44 -14.10
C ILE A 154 -4.62 -7.20 -15.56
N LEU A 155 -5.55 -6.70 -16.38
CA LEU A 155 -5.28 -6.38 -17.78
C LEU A 155 -4.22 -5.28 -17.93
N ASP A 156 -4.26 -4.24 -17.09
CA ASP A 156 -3.25 -3.19 -17.11
C ASP A 156 -1.86 -3.76 -16.77
N PHE A 157 -1.76 -4.53 -15.69
CA PHE A 157 -0.48 -4.92 -15.09
C PHE A 157 0.11 -6.24 -15.63
N SER A 158 -0.69 -7.13 -16.22
CA SER A 158 -0.19 -8.36 -16.90
C SER A 158 0.88 -8.10 -17.96
N SER A 159 0.83 -6.88 -18.50
CA SER A 159 1.60 -6.39 -19.62
C SER A 159 2.63 -5.33 -19.23
N LEU A 160 2.78 -5.07 -17.93
CA LEU A 160 3.58 -3.94 -17.41
C LEU A 160 5.04 -4.00 -17.90
N LYS A 161 5.66 -5.19 -17.91
CA LYS A 161 7.08 -5.35 -18.29
C LYS A 161 7.37 -4.81 -19.69
N TRP A 162 6.52 -5.12 -20.67
CA TRP A 162 6.73 -4.66 -22.05
C TRP A 162 6.25 -3.22 -22.23
N LYS A 163 5.18 -2.79 -21.54
CA LYS A 163 4.71 -1.39 -21.55
C LYS A 163 5.79 -0.41 -21.06
N LEU A 164 6.62 -0.83 -20.12
CA LEU A 164 7.74 -0.04 -19.59
C LEU A 164 9.05 -0.22 -20.36
N SER A 165 9.05 -0.98 -21.47
CA SER A 165 10.26 -1.17 -22.27
C SER A 165 10.69 0.14 -22.91
N GLY A 166 11.93 0.55 -22.65
CA GLY A 166 12.48 1.82 -23.16
C GLY A 166 12.03 3.08 -22.40
N VAL A 167 11.25 2.93 -21.32
CA VAL A 167 10.84 4.04 -20.45
C VAL A 167 11.85 4.21 -19.32
N ASN A 168 12.37 5.43 -19.14
CA ASN A 168 13.33 5.77 -18.08
C ASN A 168 12.64 5.99 -16.72
N ILE A 169 12.09 4.91 -16.16
CA ILE A 169 11.40 4.93 -14.87
C ILE A 169 12.39 4.86 -13.69
N SER A 170 12.11 5.62 -12.63
CA SER A 170 12.91 5.59 -11.41
C SER A 170 12.92 4.18 -10.76
N PRO A 171 14.03 3.75 -10.12
CA PRO A 171 14.11 2.43 -9.50
C PRO A 171 13.03 2.18 -8.45
N ARG A 172 12.70 3.21 -7.65
CA ARG A 172 11.66 3.14 -6.61
C ARG A 172 10.27 2.97 -7.19
N LEU A 173 9.93 3.75 -8.22
CA LEU A 173 8.63 3.61 -8.87
C LEU A 173 8.48 2.24 -9.54
N ARG A 174 9.55 1.74 -10.18
CA ARG A 174 9.57 0.38 -10.75
C ARG A 174 9.36 -0.70 -9.68
N GLU A 175 9.92 -0.50 -8.48
CA GLU A 175 9.77 -1.42 -7.36
C GLU A 175 8.31 -1.50 -6.89
N ILE A 176 7.65 -0.35 -6.66
CA ILE A 176 6.25 -0.36 -6.21
C ILE A 176 5.30 -0.93 -7.26
N LEU A 177 5.54 -0.66 -8.56
CA LEU A 177 4.69 -1.18 -9.63
C LEU A 177 4.77 -2.70 -9.78
N ARG A 178 5.86 -3.34 -9.31
CA ARG A 178 5.97 -4.81 -9.28
C ARG A 178 5.23 -5.45 -8.11
N LEU A 179 4.94 -4.67 -7.06
CA LEU A 179 4.24 -5.12 -5.87
C LEU A 179 2.72 -4.95 -5.99
N ILE A 180 2.27 -4.27 -7.04
CA ILE A 180 0.87 -4.13 -7.46
C ILE A 180 0.49 -5.33 -8.32
#